data_AF-A0A8T6N8Z3-F1
#
_entry.id   AF-A0A8T6N8Z3-F1
#
_cell.length_a   1.000
_cell.length_b   1.000
_cell.length_c   1.000
_cell.angle_alpha   90.00
_cell.angle_beta   90.00
_cell.angle_gamma   90.00
#
_symmetry.space_group_name_H-M   'P 1'
#
loop_
_entity.id
_entity.type
_entity.pdbx_description
1 polymer ?
#
loop_
_entity_poly.entity_id
_entity_poly.type
_entity_poly.pdbx_seq_one_letter_code
_entity_poly.pdbx_strand_id
1 'polypeptide(L)'
;MNLQFNASSNYNGLIGYAHDAHFEGLLIDNLTLDATGYSYVGALIGYADNVSITRVYGQGIDNISGASSVGGLVGELHNGALESSSIWSYCDMNGCQQGEVSGTGDNIGGLVGKLVNSQLRYGSAGLSIVAEPASSSIAVGGLVGLAQSSVIESSQAHGTISAAQSDQVGGLAGTLDNSTVLQSSASGDVTGRDEIGGLIGGITSGSQSLVENSYNDDANLTATTKIGGLVGFVGDNSSIKHTYASAHISGTSDIGGLIGILTSPSTVINSYYDNQTYSQTSNGIGEPRTTKQLEETQVAGGTVDGQQTFVGWDFSTSWDPASSCRAPRVNS
;
A
#
# COMPACT_ATOMS: atom_id res chain seq x y z
N MET A 1 -8.09 10.98 26.56
CA MET A 1 -7.65 12.39 26.55
C MET A 1 -7.24 12.67 25.13
N ASN A 2 -7.75 13.72 24.49
CA ASN A 2 -7.40 13.97 23.09
C ASN A 2 -6.04 14.69 23.03
N LEU A 3 -5.07 14.09 22.36
CA LEU A 3 -3.75 14.68 22.09
C LEU A 3 -3.89 15.57 20.85
N GLN A 4 -3.63 16.88 21.02
CA GLN A 4 -3.69 17.84 19.91
C GLN A 4 -2.33 18.52 19.73
N PHE A 5 -1.79 18.43 18.51
CA PHE A 5 -0.55 19.09 18.10
C PHE A 5 -0.83 20.05 16.95
N ASN A 6 -0.36 21.28 17.06
CA ASN A 6 -0.36 22.26 15.97
C ASN A 6 1.10 22.63 15.67
N ALA A 7 1.58 22.32 14.47
CA ALA A 7 2.96 22.54 14.09
C ALA A 7 3.24 24.02 13.80
N SER A 8 4.51 24.39 13.96
CA SER A 8 5.05 25.68 13.46
C SER A 8 6.37 25.52 12.71
N SER A 9 6.80 24.27 12.48
CA SER A 9 8.03 23.88 11.79
C SER A 9 7.90 22.46 11.24
N ASN A 10 8.90 22.02 10.47
CA ASN A 10 9.08 20.62 10.08
C ASN A 10 9.36 19.73 11.30
N TYR A 11 9.35 18.39 11.09
CA TYR A 11 9.65 17.36 12.08
C TYR A 11 8.59 17.28 13.18
N ASN A 12 7.40 16.81 12.80
CA ASN A 12 6.23 16.77 13.67
C ASN A 12 5.86 15.34 14.06
N GLY A 13 5.59 15.18 15.35
CA GLY A 13 5.19 13.96 16.03
C GLY A 13 5.42 14.11 17.53
N LEU A 14 5.09 13.08 18.31
CA LEU A 14 5.53 13.01 19.72
C LEU A 14 7.05 13.19 19.83
N ILE A 15 7.78 12.76 18.80
CA ILE A 15 9.21 12.90 18.63
C ILE A 15 9.48 13.50 17.25
N GLY A 16 9.99 14.73 17.18
CA GLY A 16 10.25 15.35 15.88
C GLY A 16 11.33 14.61 15.06
N TYR A 17 12.47 14.35 15.69
CA TYR A 17 13.62 13.68 15.10
C TYR A 17 14.18 12.63 16.06
N ALA A 18 14.42 11.41 15.56
CA ALA A 18 15.02 10.31 16.30
C ALA A 18 16.22 9.73 15.54
N HIS A 19 17.31 9.46 16.27
CA HIS A 19 18.51 8.82 15.74
C HIS A 19 19.09 7.83 16.76
N ASP A 20 19.56 6.68 16.30
CA ASP A 20 20.13 5.61 17.14
C ASP A 20 19.24 5.23 18.33
N ALA A 21 17.95 5.02 18.05
CA ALA A 21 16.92 4.86 19.08
C ALA A 21 16.07 3.59 18.90
N HIS A 22 15.41 3.20 19.99
CA HIS A 22 14.48 2.07 20.02
C HIS A 22 13.20 2.47 20.74
N PHE A 23 12.06 2.22 20.10
CA PHE A 23 10.72 2.50 20.62
C PHE A 23 9.89 1.23 20.62
N GLU A 24 9.38 0.84 21.77
CA GLU A 24 8.65 -0.42 21.92
C GLU A 24 7.44 -0.29 22.85
N GLY A 25 6.32 -0.91 22.46
CA GLY A 25 5.18 -1.12 23.35
C GLY A 25 4.43 0.17 23.68
N LEU A 26 4.28 1.06 22.70
CA LEU A 26 3.62 2.35 22.86
C LEU A 26 2.20 2.31 22.28
N LEU A 27 1.28 2.98 22.96
CA LEU A 27 -0.07 3.27 22.48
C LEU A 27 -0.24 4.78 22.36
N ILE A 28 -0.53 5.26 21.16
CA ILE A 28 -0.95 6.64 20.87
C ILE A 28 -2.46 6.60 20.73
N ASP A 29 -3.16 7.14 21.71
CA ASP A 29 -4.63 7.11 21.77
C ASP A 29 -5.22 8.51 21.55
N ASN A 30 -6.19 8.61 20.65
CA ASN A 30 -6.98 9.82 20.37
C ASN A 30 -6.14 11.05 19.99
N LEU A 31 -5.46 10.99 18.83
CA LEU A 31 -4.57 12.04 18.35
C LEU A 31 -5.13 12.80 17.14
N THR A 32 -4.99 14.12 17.19
CA THR A 32 -5.09 15.05 16.06
C THR A 32 -3.76 15.80 15.93
N LEU A 33 -3.12 15.73 14.76
CA LEU A 33 -1.90 16.46 14.44
C LEU A 33 -2.12 17.31 13.20
N ASP A 34 -2.17 18.63 13.37
CA ASP A 34 -2.18 19.58 12.26
C ASP A 34 -0.77 20.11 12.03
N ALA A 35 -0.12 19.60 10.97
CA ALA A 35 1.16 20.09 10.49
C ALA A 35 1.08 20.60 9.06
N THR A 36 -0.08 21.12 8.65
CA THR A 36 -0.32 21.65 7.31
C THR A 36 0.76 22.65 6.90
N GLY A 37 1.37 22.44 5.73
CA GLY A 37 2.48 23.26 5.22
C GLY A 37 3.88 22.85 5.72
N TYR A 38 3.99 21.87 6.61
CA TYR A 38 5.26 21.36 7.14
C TYR A 38 5.50 19.89 6.79
N SER A 39 6.77 19.51 6.68
CA SER A 39 7.20 18.17 6.26
C SER A 39 7.72 17.32 7.42
N TYR A 40 7.87 16.02 7.16
CA TYR A 40 8.31 15.01 8.13
C TYR A 40 7.31 14.90 9.28
N VAL A 41 6.17 14.31 8.98
CA VAL A 41 5.01 14.27 9.88
C VAL A 41 4.63 12.84 10.16
N GLY A 42 4.60 12.45 11.43
CA GLY A 42 4.07 11.18 11.89
C GLY A 42 3.57 11.28 13.32
N ALA A 43 2.54 10.52 13.70
CA ALA A 43 2.02 10.58 15.06
C ALA A 43 3.13 10.31 16.10
N LEU A 44 3.96 9.29 15.86
CA LEU A 44 5.09 8.98 16.74
C LEU A 44 6.32 9.83 16.38
N ILE A 45 6.85 9.67 15.16
CA ILE A 45 8.10 10.29 14.73
C ILE A 45 7.95 11.04 13.42
N GLY A 46 8.45 12.28 13.37
CA GLY A 46 8.57 13.02 12.12
C GLY A 46 9.66 12.45 11.20
N TYR A 47 10.90 12.35 11.70
CA TYR A 47 12.04 11.77 10.99
C TYR A 47 12.83 10.80 11.87
N ALA A 48 13.08 9.60 11.36
CA ALA A 48 13.82 8.54 12.05
C ALA A 48 15.01 8.09 11.20
N ASP A 49 16.20 8.00 11.80
CA ASP A 49 17.40 7.42 11.18
C ASP A 49 18.09 6.42 12.10
N ASN A 50 18.32 5.20 11.62
CA ASN A 50 18.82 4.09 12.43
C ASN A 50 17.98 3.86 13.70
N VAL A 51 16.66 3.77 13.51
CA VAL A 51 15.68 3.59 14.58
C VAL A 51 14.94 2.26 14.41
N SER A 52 14.66 1.59 15.53
CA SER A 52 13.74 0.44 15.57
C SER A 52 12.44 0.81 16.30
N ILE A 53 11.31 0.50 15.67
CA ILE A 53 9.96 0.78 16.18
C ILE A 53 9.20 -0.54 16.18
N THR A 54 8.82 -1.02 17.35
CA THR A 54 8.20 -2.35 17.49
C THR A 54 6.98 -2.30 18.38
N ARG A 55 5.86 -2.89 17.95
CA ARG A 55 4.62 -2.93 18.75
C ARG A 55 4.18 -1.53 19.20
N VAL A 56 4.13 -0.61 18.25
CA VAL A 56 3.57 0.73 18.45
C VAL A 56 2.23 0.84 17.73
N TYR A 57 1.22 1.32 18.44
CA TYR A 57 -0.16 1.35 17.97
C TYR A 57 -0.72 2.76 18.06
N GLY A 58 -1.23 3.28 16.94
CA GLY A 58 -2.11 4.44 16.93
C GLY A 58 -3.57 4.00 16.88
N GLN A 59 -4.36 4.40 17.86
CA GLN A 59 -5.79 4.13 17.95
C GLN A 59 -6.54 5.44 18.16
N GLY A 60 -7.74 5.55 17.58
CA GLY A 60 -8.54 6.76 17.74
C GLY A 60 -7.95 7.95 17.00
N ILE A 61 -7.15 7.72 15.97
CA ILE A 61 -6.53 8.79 15.20
C ILE A 61 -7.60 9.47 14.36
N ASP A 62 -7.76 10.77 14.55
CA ASP A 62 -8.78 11.59 13.88
C ASP A 62 -8.21 12.23 12.62
N ASN A 63 -7.10 12.96 12.76
CA ASN A 63 -6.44 13.60 11.62
C ASN A 63 -4.93 13.74 11.83
N ILE A 64 -4.16 13.49 10.77
CA ILE A 64 -2.74 13.80 10.65
C ILE A 64 -2.53 14.50 9.32
N SER A 65 -2.35 15.83 9.34
CA SER A 65 -2.12 16.62 8.14
C SER A 65 -0.68 17.12 8.05
N GLY A 66 -0.14 17.21 6.83
CA GLY A 66 1.19 17.72 6.56
C GLY A 66 1.36 18.24 5.14
N ALA A 67 2.59 18.59 4.77
CA ALA A 67 2.96 18.90 3.40
C ALA A 67 3.59 17.67 2.71
N SER A 68 4.79 17.26 3.12
CA SER A 68 5.53 16.16 2.48
C SER A 68 6.08 15.18 3.51
N SER A 69 6.23 13.93 3.11
CA SER A 69 6.63 12.82 3.97
C SER A 69 5.73 12.73 5.20
N VAL A 70 4.44 12.51 4.92
CA VAL A 70 3.38 12.39 5.91
C VAL A 70 3.05 10.91 6.05
N GLY A 71 3.37 10.35 7.21
CA GLY A 71 2.96 9.02 7.61
C GLY A 71 1.96 9.08 8.75
N GLY A 72 1.11 8.07 8.88
CA GLY A 72 0.28 7.97 10.08
C GLY A 72 1.12 7.83 11.35
N LEU A 73 2.13 6.95 11.35
CA LEU A 73 2.98 6.74 12.53
C LEU A 73 4.35 7.42 12.38
N VAL A 74 4.95 7.35 11.19
CA VAL A 74 6.31 7.85 10.93
C VAL A 74 6.36 8.65 9.64
N GLY A 75 6.85 9.88 9.66
CA GLY A 75 7.04 10.67 8.43
C GLY A 75 8.07 10.06 7.49
N GLU A 76 9.33 9.94 7.95
CA GLU A 76 10.38 9.20 7.24
C GLU A 76 11.13 8.24 8.16
N LEU A 77 11.49 7.07 7.61
CA LEU A 77 12.34 6.08 8.26
C LEU A 77 13.53 5.74 7.36
N HIS A 78 14.74 6.02 7.84
CA HIS A 78 16.01 5.70 7.20
C HIS A 78 16.76 4.66 8.02
N ASN A 79 17.40 3.69 7.35
CA ASN A 79 18.30 2.70 7.96
C ASN A 79 17.69 1.95 9.17
N GLY A 80 16.36 1.77 9.21
CA GLY A 80 15.64 1.33 10.40
C GLY A 80 14.67 0.18 10.15
N ALA A 81 13.91 -0.14 11.19
CA ALA A 81 12.89 -1.18 11.15
C ALA A 81 11.61 -0.73 11.85
N LEU A 82 10.47 -0.99 11.21
CA LEU A 82 9.13 -0.82 11.78
C LEU A 82 8.40 -2.16 11.76
N GLU A 83 8.12 -2.70 12.94
CA GLU A 83 7.62 -4.06 13.08
C GLU A 83 6.37 -4.13 13.97
N SER A 84 5.39 -4.95 13.56
CA SER A 84 4.19 -5.28 14.34
C SER A 84 3.45 -4.04 14.86
N SER A 85 3.36 -3.00 14.03
CA SER A 85 2.86 -1.69 14.41
C SER A 85 1.69 -1.30 13.50
N SER A 86 0.72 -0.58 14.03
CA SER A 86 -0.48 -0.27 13.26
C SER A 86 -1.08 1.08 13.60
N ILE A 87 -1.86 1.63 12.67
CA ILE A 87 -2.58 2.87 12.90
C ILE A 87 -4.01 2.85 12.36
N TRP A 88 -4.94 3.23 13.23
CA TRP A 88 -6.38 3.10 13.00
C TRP A 88 -7.15 4.26 13.63
N SER A 89 -8.32 4.54 13.05
CA SER A 89 -9.24 5.51 13.58
C SER A 89 -10.02 4.98 14.79
N TYR A 90 -10.89 5.81 15.35
CA TYR A 90 -11.75 5.39 16.44
C TYR A 90 -12.91 4.55 15.91
N CYS A 91 -13.09 3.35 16.47
CA CYS A 91 -14.26 2.50 16.23
C CYS A 91 -14.91 2.12 17.55
N ASP A 92 -16.24 2.27 17.63
CA ASP A 92 -17.04 1.74 18.72
C ASP A 92 -18.30 1.02 18.22
N MET A 93 -19.17 0.67 19.16
CA MET A 93 -20.42 -0.05 18.89
C MET A 93 -21.40 0.72 17.97
N ASN A 94 -21.22 2.04 17.83
CA ASN A 94 -22.06 2.92 17.04
C ASN A 94 -21.45 3.20 15.65
N GLY A 95 -20.26 2.66 15.36
CA GLY A 95 -19.58 2.79 14.08
C GLY A 95 -18.13 3.24 14.22
N CYS A 96 -17.45 3.34 13.09
CA CYS A 96 -16.10 3.90 13.00
C CYS A 96 -16.18 5.36 12.55
N GLN A 97 -15.45 6.23 13.24
CA GLN A 97 -15.06 7.52 12.68
C GLN A 97 -14.00 7.26 11.62
N GLN A 98 -14.07 7.97 10.50
CA GLN A 98 -13.07 7.86 9.45
C GLN A 98 -11.97 8.87 9.77
N GLY A 99 -10.87 8.38 10.34
CA GLY A 99 -9.68 9.17 10.54
C GLY A 99 -8.88 9.32 9.25
N GLU A 100 -8.11 10.38 9.15
CA GLU A 100 -7.44 10.78 7.91
C GLU A 100 -5.93 11.02 8.09
N VAL A 101 -5.16 10.64 7.08
CA VAL A 101 -3.81 11.16 6.82
C VAL A 101 -3.87 12.01 5.56
N SER A 102 -3.50 13.29 5.65
CA SER A 102 -3.54 14.23 4.53
C SER A 102 -2.23 14.94 4.25
N GLY A 103 -1.96 15.19 2.97
CA GLY A 103 -0.74 15.84 2.52
C GLY A 103 -0.93 16.63 1.23
N THR A 104 -0.16 17.70 1.07
CA THR A 104 -0.20 18.59 -0.11
C THR A 104 1.01 18.46 -1.04
N GLY A 105 2.00 17.67 -0.65
CA GLY A 105 3.26 17.43 -1.36
C GLY A 105 3.61 15.95 -1.34
N ASP A 106 4.90 15.62 -1.49
CA ASP A 106 5.32 14.27 -1.85
C ASP A 106 5.24 13.27 -0.69
N ASN A 107 5.07 11.98 -1.02
CA ASN A 107 5.17 10.84 -0.10
C ASN A 107 4.16 10.88 1.05
N ILE A 108 2.94 10.43 0.77
CA ILE A 108 1.89 10.30 1.77
C ILE A 108 1.62 8.82 1.98
N GLY A 109 1.78 8.35 3.21
CA GLY A 109 1.58 6.96 3.59
C GLY A 109 0.64 6.82 4.78
N GLY A 110 -0.23 5.81 4.77
CA GLY A 110 -1.11 5.59 5.91
C GLY A 110 -0.34 5.21 7.18
N LEU A 111 0.81 4.55 7.08
CA LEU A 111 1.68 4.22 8.22
C LEU A 111 3.01 4.97 8.17
N VAL A 112 3.68 4.98 7.01
CA VAL A 112 4.98 5.62 6.81
C VAL A 112 4.98 6.48 5.55
N GLY A 113 5.35 7.77 5.64
CA GLY A 113 5.45 8.63 4.46
C GLY A 113 6.51 8.14 3.48
N LYS A 114 7.75 8.00 3.95
CA LYS A 114 8.89 7.49 3.17
C LYS A 114 9.72 6.46 3.93
N LEU A 115 10.05 5.36 3.27
CA LEU A 115 10.87 4.27 3.78
C LEU A 115 12.17 4.17 2.95
N VAL A 116 13.34 4.32 3.58
CA VAL A 116 14.64 4.33 2.90
C VAL A 116 15.61 3.37 3.57
N ASN A 117 16.18 2.43 2.81
CA ASN A 117 17.11 1.42 3.32
C ASN A 117 16.59 0.74 4.61
N SER A 118 15.29 0.46 4.66
CA SER A 118 14.59 0.09 5.89
C SER A 118 13.68 -1.11 5.67
N GLN A 119 13.20 -1.69 6.78
CA GLN A 119 12.28 -2.83 6.77
C GLN A 119 10.97 -2.45 7.45
N LEU A 120 9.85 -2.79 6.82
CA LEU A 120 8.52 -2.69 7.39
C LEU A 120 7.90 -4.08 7.39
N ARG A 121 7.61 -4.62 8.59
CA ARG A 121 7.06 -5.97 8.77
C ARG A 121 5.83 -5.98 9.63
N TYR A 122 4.82 -6.77 9.26
CA TYR A 122 3.60 -6.89 10.05
C TYR A 122 2.95 -5.52 10.35
N GLY A 123 3.09 -4.59 9.40
CA GLY A 123 2.54 -3.24 9.50
C GLY A 123 1.11 -3.20 8.99
N SER A 124 0.26 -2.41 9.64
CA SER A 124 -1.13 -2.24 9.18
C SER A 124 -1.65 -0.82 9.32
N ALA A 125 -2.37 -0.34 8.32
CA ALA A 125 -3.04 0.96 8.35
C ALA A 125 -4.47 0.88 7.79
N GLY A 126 -5.39 1.60 8.43
CA GLY A 126 -6.77 1.71 7.98
C GLY A 126 -7.34 3.13 7.97
N LEU A 127 -6.50 4.15 8.13
CA LEU A 127 -6.89 5.54 7.96
C LEU A 127 -7.14 5.84 6.49
N SER A 128 -8.11 6.70 6.19
CA SER A 128 -8.25 7.26 4.84
C SER A 128 -7.09 8.16 4.51
N ILE A 129 -6.74 8.22 3.22
CA ILE A 129 -5.66 9.08 2.75
C ILE A 129 -6.21 10.09 1.76
N VAL A 130 -5.92 11.36 2.02
CA VAL A 130 -6.30 12.47 1.15
C VAL A 130 -5.05 13.21 0.69
N ALA A 131 -4.81 13.21 -0.62
CA ALA A 131 -3.74 13.98 -1.22
C ALA A 131 -4.34 15.18 -1.97
N GLU A 132 -4.01 16.38 -1.51
CA GLU A 132 -4.40 17.64 -2.14
C GLU A 132 -3.17 18.33 -2.75
N PRO A 133 -2.59 17.80 -3.84
CA PRO A 133 -1.33 18.30 -4.38
C PRO A 133 -1.35 19.78 -4.73
N ALA A 134 -0.34 20.51 -4.25
CA ALA A 134 0.00 21.85 -4.72
C ALA A 134 0.79 21.84 -6.05
N SER A 135 1.37 20.69 -6.42
CA SER A 135 2.02 20.44 -7.72
C SER A 135 1.99 18.94 -8.06
N SER A 136 2.07 18.61 -9.36
CA SER A 136 1.99 17.25 -9.86
C SER A 136 3.25 16.42 -9.53
N SER A 137 3.12 15.48 -8.59
CA SER A 137 3.71 14.13 -8.56
C SER A 137 3.83 13.67 -7.10
N ILE A 138 2.72 13.20 -6.51
CA ILE A 138 2.74 12.64 -5.15
C ILE A 138 2.72 11.12 -5.27
N ALA A 139 3.71 10.46 -4.65
CA ALA A 139 3.63 9.05 -4.28
C ALA A 139 2.70 8.90 -3.07
N VAL A 140 1.56 8.23 -3.26
CA VAL A 140 0.54 8.03 -2.22
C VAL A 140 0.31 6.53 -2.04
N GLY A 141 0.48 6.04 -0.82
CA GLY A 141 0.27 4.63 -0.50
C GLY A 141 -0.58 4.42 0.74
N GLY A 142 -1.50 3.47 0.71
CA GLY A 142 -2.32 3.12 1.90
C GLY A 142 -1.49 2.75 3.13
N LEU A 143 -0.27 2.24 2.93
CA LEU A 143 0.69 1.95 3.99
C LEU A 143 1.95 2.82 3.89
N VAL A 144 2.58 2.86 2.71
CA VAL A 144 3.86 3.56 2.47
C VAL A 144 3.77 4.47 1.26
N GLY A 145 4.07 5.77 1.40
CA GLY A 145 4.10 6.66 0.23
C GLY A 145 5.16 6.24 -0.80
N LEU A 146 6.43 6.29 -0.39
CA LEU A 146 7.58 5.87 -1.20
C LEU A 146 8.46 4.89 -0.43
N ALA A 147 8.78 3.75 -1.05
CA ALA A 147 9.79 2.82 -0.58
C ALA A 147 11.01 2.85 -1.49
N GLN A 148 12.19 3.08 -0.91
CA GLN A 148 13.47 3.15 -1.60
C GLN A 148 14.48 2.19 -0.96
N SER A 149 15.03 1.25 -1.74
CA SER A 149 15.98 0.23 -1.25
C SER A 149 15.46 -0.49 0.01
N SER A 150 14.16 -0.74 0.09
CA SER A 150 13.48 -1.17 1.32
C SER A 150 12.69 -2.46 1.13
N VAL A 151 12.27 -3.06 2.24
CA VAL A 151 11.43 -4.27 2.26
C VAL A 151 10.12 -3.97 2.98
N ILE A 152 9.00 -4.30 2.35
CA ILE A 152 7.66 -4.33 2.95
C ILE A 152 7.21 -5.78 2.94
N GLU A 153 6.95 -6.35 4.12
CA GLU A 153 6.68 -7.78 4.26
C GLU A 153 5.52 -8.02 5.23
N SER A 154 4.65 -8.98 4.89
CA SER A 154 3.53 -9.41 5.75
C SER A 154 2.64 -8.25 6.22
N SER A 155 2.38 -7.26 5.35
CA SER A 155 1.77 -5.99 5.74
C SER A 155 0.50 -5.66 4.94
N GLN A 156 -0.40 -4.87 5.53
CA GLN A 156 -1.76 -4.69 5.01
C GLN A 156 -2.24 -3.24 5.07
N ALA A 157 -2.97 -2.80 4.04
CA ALA A 157 -3.64 -1.51 4.01
C ALA A 157 -5.14 -1.65 3.70
N HIS A 158 -5.97 -0.87 4.37
CA HIS A 158 -7.44 -0.93 4.25
C HIS A 158 -8.11 0.43 3.98
N GLY A 159 -7.35 1.52 4.03
CA GLY A 159 -7.88 2.88 3.89
C GLY A 159 -8.26 3.23 2.46
N THR A 160 -9.34 4.00 2.28
CA THR A 160 -9.67 4.63 1.00
C THR A 160 -8.66 5.73 0.67
N ILE A 161 -8.22 5.80 -0.58
CA ILE A 161 -7.28 6.81 -1.06
C ILE A 161 -7.96 7.74 -2.07
N SER A 162 -8.01 9.03 -1.73
CA SER A 162 -8.49 10.11 -2.59
C SER A 162 -7.33 11.02 -2.99
N ALA A 163 -6.80 10.81 -4.19
CA ALA A 163 -5.60 11.48 -4.68
C ALA A 163 -5.72 11.84 -6.16
N ALA A 164 -6.87 12.39 -6.59
CA ALA A 164 -7.28 12.55 -8.00
C ALA A 164 -6.31 13.33 -8.92
N GLN A 165 -5.31 14.00 -8.35
CA GLN A 165 -4.30 14.77 -9.08
C GLN A 165 -2.88 14.19 -8.93
N SER A 166 -2.74 13.05 -8.25
CA SER A 166 -1.47 12.36 -7.99
C SER A 166 -1.19 11.26 -9.01
N ASP A 167 0.08 11.06 -9.33
CA ASP A 167 0.53 10.21 -10.43
C ASP A 167 0.99 8.82 -10.02
N GLN A 168 1.16 8.54 -8.72
CA GLN A 168 1.69 7.26 -8.27
C GLN A 168 0.94 6.86 -7.02
N VAL A 169 -0.19 6.17 -7.22
CA VAL A 169 -1.10 5.84 -6.12
C VAL A 169 -1.31 4.35 -6.04
N GLY A 170 -0.93 3.77 -4.91
CA GLY A 170 -1.10 2.35 -4.64
C GLY A 170 -1.87 2.08 -3.37
N GLY A 171 -2.71 1.04 -3.35
CA GLY A 171 -3.41 0.65 -2.14
C GLY A 171 -2.48 0.30 -0.98
N LEU A 172 -1.30 -0.27 -1.23
CA LEU A 172 -0.25 -0.53 -0.22
C LEU A 172 0.86 0.51 -0.30
N ALA A 173 1.48 0.67 -1.48
CA ALA A 173 2.58 1.60 -1.67
C ALA A 173 2.43 2.46 -2.92
N GLY A 174 2.70 3.76 -2.83
CA GLY A 174 2.66 4.65 -3.99
C GLY A 174 3.74 4.28 -5.01
N THR A 175 5.00 4.29 -4.56
CA THR A 175 6.16 4.04 -5.43
C THR A 175 7.15 3.07 -4.81
N LEU A 176 7.69 2.17 -5.63
CA LEU A 176 8.83 1.33 -5.30
C LEU A 176 10.05 1.71 -6.15
N ASP A 177 11.14 2.07 -5.49
CA ASP A 177 12.48 2.24 -6.06
C ASP A 177 13.40 1.18 -5.45
N ASN A 178 13.88 0.24 -6.26
CA ASN A 178 14.75 -0.87 -5.84
C ASN A 178 14.30 -1.58 -4.56
N SER A 179 13.00 -1.87 -4.45
CA SER A 179 12.38 -2.35 -3.20
C SER A 179 11.66 -3.67 -3.37
N THR A 180 11.44 -4.38 -2.27
CA THR A 180 10.78 -5.68 -2.25
C THR A 180 9.47 -5.63 -1.47
N VAL A 181 8.40 -6.19 -2.03
CA VAL A 181 7.10 -6.37 -1.37
C VAL A 181 6.77 -7.86 -1.34
N LEU A 182 6.59 -8.41 -0.14
CA LEU A 182 6.30 -9.83 0.10
C LEU A 182 5.05 -9.99 0.97
N GLN A 183 4.23 -11.00 0.68
CA GLN A 183 3.16 -11.44 1.59
C GLN A 183 2.25 -10.30 2.05
N SER A 184 1.99 -9.33 1.18
CA SER A 184 1.31 -8.09 1.56
C SER A 184 0.01 -7.92 0.78
N SER A 185 -0.92 -7.15 1.36
CA SER A 185 -2.22 -6.96 0.75
C SER A 185 -2.72 -5.53 0.88
N ALA A 186 -3.61 -5.14 -0.02
CA ALA A 186 -4.36 -3.92 0.10
C ALA A 186 -5.82 -4.14 -0.28
N SER A 187 -6.68 -3.39 0.39
CA SER A 187 -8.11 -3.27 0.14
C SER A 187 -8.51 -1.82 0.32
N GLY A 188 -9.63 -1.41 -0.29
CA GLY A 188 -10.10 -0.04 -0.25
C GLY A 188 -9.95 0.67 -1.60
N ASP A 189 -10.88 1.59 -1.86
CA ASP A 189 -10.95 2.29 -3.14
C ASP A 189 -9.77 3.22 -3.33
N VAL A 190 -9.26 3.28 -4.56
CA VAL A 190 -8.11 4.12 -4.92
C VAL A 190 -8.48 5.02 -6.09
N THR A 191 -8.36 6.32 -5.89
CA THR A 191 -8.52 7.33 -6.94
C THR A 191 -7.24 8.11 -7.15
N GLY A 192 -6.76 8.16 -8.39
CA GLY A 192 -5.65 9.04 -8.79
C GLY A 192 -5.66 9.41 -10.26
N ARG A 193 -4.53 9.89 -10.80
CA ARG A 193 -4.42 10.44 -12.16
C ARG A 193 -3.68 9.53 -13.12
N ASP A 194 -2.44 9.20 -12.81
CA ASP A 194 -1.52 8.33 -13.57
C ASP A 194 -1.02 7.21 -12.63
N GLU A 195 -0.47 6.13 -13.17
CA GLU A 195 0.15 4.99 -12.44
C GLU A 195 -0.60 4.57 -11.16
N ILE A 196 -1.80 4.01 -11.37
CA ILE A 196 -2.68 3.58 -10.28
C ILE A 196 -2.69 2.06 -10.19
N GLY A 197 -2.39 1.54 -9.00
CA GLY A 197 -2.49 0.11 -8.73
C GLY A 197 -3.25 -0.20 -7.46
N GLY A 198 -4.00 -1.30 -7.46
CA GLY A 198 -4.68 -1.75 -6.25
C GLY A 198 -3.71 -2.13 -5.12
N LEU A 199 -2.45 -2.48 -5.44
CA LEU A 199 -1.39 -2.71 -4.47
C LEU A 199 -0.28 -1.65 -4.58
N ILE A 200 0.30 -1.47 -5.77
CA ILE A 200 1.44 -0.58 -6.00
C ILE A 200 1.12 0.42 -7.11
N GLY A 201 1.35 1.72 -6.92
CA GLY A 201 1.15 2.70 -7.99
C GLY A 201 2.13 2.50 -9.14
N GLY A 202 3.41 2.74 -8.86
CA GLY A 202 4.48 2.65 -9.85
C GLY A 202 5.75 1.98 -9.32
N ILE A 203 6.44 1.26 -10.19
CA ILE A 203 7.82 0.80 -9.98
C ILE A 203 8.72 1.58 -10.93
N THR A 204 9.70 2.31 -10.39
CA THR A 204 10.53 3.24 -11.18
C THR A 204 11.42 2.50 -12.19
N SER A 205 11.63 3.07 -13.38
CA SER A 205 12.61 2.56 -14.35
C SER A 205 14.03 2.50 -13.76
N GLY A 206 14.80 1.50 -14.18
CA GLY A 206 16.12 1.20 -13.61
C GLY A 206 16.08 0.56 -12.22
N SER A 207 14.89 0.26 -11.68
CA SER A 207 14.73 -0.46 -10.41
C SER A 207 14.71 -1.96 -10.58
N GLN A 208 15.33 -2.66 -9.64
CA GLN A 208 15.26 -4.13 -9.51
C GLN A 208 14.27 -4.53 -8.42
N SER A 209 13.02 -4.08 -8.53
CA SER A 209 12.01 -4.34 -7.52
C SER A 209 11.36 -5.72 -7.69
N LEU A 210 10.92 -6.31 -6.58
CA LEU A 210 10.21 -7.59 -6.53
C LEU A 210 8.87 -7.40 -5.82
N VAL A 211 7.78 -7.86 -6.44
CA VAL A 211 6.49 -8.00 -5.79
C VAL A 211 6.09 -9.47 -5.86
N GLU A 212 6.01 -10.12 -4.71
CA GLU A 212 5.74 -11.55 -4.64
C GLU A 212 4.75 -11.92 -3.54
N ASN A 213 3.94 -12.95 -3.80
CA ASN A 213 2.97 -13.48 -2.86
C ASN A 213 2.08 -12.37 -2.28
N SER A 214 1.56 -11.47 -3.12
CA SER A 214 0.86 -10.26 -2.67
C SER A 214 -0.35 -9.98 -3.54
N TYR A 215 -1.35 -9.28 -3.01
CA TYR A 215 -2.62 -9.13 -3.71
C TYR A 215 -3.41 -7.87 -3.39
N ASN A 216 -4.31 -7.51 -4.31
CA ASN A 216 -5.39 -6.56 -4.07
C ASN A 216 -6.74 -7.31 -4.13
N ASP A 217 -7.62 -7.03 -3.17
CA ASP A 217 -8.93 -7.68 -3.05
C ASP A 217 -10.04 -6.64 -2.92
N ASP A 218 -11.02 -6.73 -3.84
CA ASP A 218 -12.28 -5.98 -3.85
C ASP A 218 -12.13 -4.46 -3.70
N ALA A 219 -11.37 -3.84 -4.61
CA ALA A 219 -11.17 -2.38 -4.66
C ALA A 219 -11.75 -1.77 -5.94
N ASN A 220 -12.36 -0.58 -5.84
CA ASN A 220 -12.65 0.25 -7.00
C ASN A 220 -11.44 1.16 -7.29
N LEU A 221 -10.88 1.02 -8.48
CA LEU A 221 -9.73 1.80 -8.93
C LEU A 221 -10.16 2.77 -10.03
N THR A 222 -9.90 4.05 -9.81
CA THR A 222 -10.22 5.13 -10.76
C THR A 222 -8.97 5.92 -11.12
N ALA A 223 -8.68 6.03 -12.42
CA ALA A 223 -7.53 6.75 -12.96
C ALA A 223 -7.83 7.45 -14.28
N THR A 224 -6.93 8.31 -14.75
CA THR A 224 -6.93 8.73 -16.15
C THR A 224 -6.20 7.70 -17.01
N THR A 225 -4.95 7.35 -16.68
CA THR A 225 -4.13 6.42 -17.48
C THR A 225 -3.25 5.52 -16.62
N LYS A 226 -2.66 4.48 -17.22
CA LYS A 226 -1.76 3.49 -16.59
C LYS A 226 -2.32 2.90 -15.30
N ILE A 227 -3.43 2.20 -15.43
CA ILE A 227 -4.13 1.60 -14.29
C ILE A 227 -4.06 0.08 -14.37
N GLY A 228 -3.60 -0.54 -13.28
CA GLY A 228 -3.54 -1.99 -13.13
C GLY A 228 -4.30 -2.43 -11.88
N GLY A 229 -4.96 -3.59 -11.91
CA GLY A 229 -5.59 -4.12 -10.70
C GLY A 229 -4.60 -4.35 -9.55
N LEU A 230 -3.35 -4.69 -9.86
CA LEU A 230 -2.26 -4.83 -8.90
C LEU A 230 -1.26 -3.67 -8.97
N VAL A 231 -0.70 -3.41 -10.16
CA VAL A 231 0.36 -2.39 -10.35
C VAL A 231 0.04 -1.48 -11.53
N GLY A 232 0.09 -0.16 -11.37
CA GLY A 232 -0.16 0.79 -12.47
C GLY A 232 0.92 0.73 -13.55
N PHE A 233 2.18 0.96 -13.15
CA PHE A 233 3.33 0.95 -14.05
C PHE A 233 4.49 0.11 -13.48
N VAL A 234 5.08 -0.72 -14.34
CA VAL A 234 6.28 -1.49 -14.04
C VAL A 234 7.43 -1.06 -14.94
N GLY A 235 8.40 -0.36 -14.35
CA GLY A 235 9.71 -0.05 -14.91
C GLY A 235 10.51 -1.32 -15.25
N ASP A 236 11.62 -1.16 -15.96
CA ASP A 236 12.43 -2.23 -16.51
C ASP A 236 13.25 -2.94 -15.41
N ASN A 237 13.50 -4.24 -15.58
CA ASN A 237 14.28 -5.10 -14.67
C ASN A 237 13.61 -5.49 -13.34
N SER A 238 12.28 -5.37 -13.24
CA SER A 238 11.50 -5.77 -12.07
C SER A 238 10.77 -7.09 -12.27
N SER A 239 10.35 -7.73 -11.18
CA SER A 239 9.67 -9.04 -11.22
C SER A 239 8.41 -9.06 -10.37
N ILE A 240 7.31 -9.55 -10.96
CA ILE A 240 6.02 -9.72 -10.31
C ILE A 240 5.68 -11.20 -10.35
N LYS A 241 5.47 -11.83 -9.17
CA LYS A 241 5.29 -13.29 -9.09
C LYS A 241 4.23 -13.69 -8.08
N HIS A 242 3.45 -14.72 -8.42
CA HIS A 242 2.50 -15.30 -7.46
C HIS A 242 1.59 -14.25 -6.84
N THR A 243 0.99 -13.40 -7.68
CA THR A 243 0.15 -12.30 -7.23
C THR A 243 -1.24 -12.38 -7.84
N TYR A 244 -2.22 -11.73 -7.24
CA TYR A 244 -3.51 -11.56 -7.88
C TYR A 244 -4.16 -10.21 -7.62
N ALA A 245 -5.09 -9.82 -8.49
CA ALA A 245 -5.95 -8.66 -8.29
C ALA A 245 -7.42 -8.98 -8.57
N SER A 246 -8.30 -8.53 -7.68
CA SER A 246 -9.76 -8.58 -7.85
C SER A 246 -10.33 -7.16 -7.74
N ALA A 247 -10.02 -6.32 -8.73
CA ALA A 247 -10.36 -4.91 -8.72
C ALA A 247 -11.40 -4.55 -9.79
N HIS A 248 -12.26 -3.59 -9.49
CA HIS A 248 -13.13 -2.92 -10.46
C HIS A 248 -12.40 -1.70 -11.01
N ILE A 249 -12.09 -1.71 -12.30
CA ILE A 249 -11.18 -0.72 -12.91
C ILE A 249 -11.94 0.24 -13.83
N SER A 250 -11.76 1.54 -13.58
CA SER A 250 -12.27 2.64 -14.40
C SER A 250 -11.12 3.57 -14.81
N GLY A 251 -10.80 3.59 -16.11
CA GLY A 251 -9.72 4.43 -16.66
C GLY A 251 -9.95 4.77 -18.14
N THR A 252 -9.05 5.56 -18.73
CA THR A 252 -9.20 6.00 -20.14
C THR A 252 -8.19 5.38 -21.10
N SER A 253 -6.96 5.09 -20.66
CA SER A 253 -5.91 4.45 -21.48
C SER A 253 -4.96 3.63 -20.63
N ASP A 254 -4.21 2.72 -21.27
CA ASP A 254 -3.19 1.87 -20.64
C ASP A 254 -3.70 1.10 -19.42
N ILE A 255 -4.83 0.42 -19.62
CA ILE A 255 -5.59 -0.28 -18.57
C ILE A 255 -5.28 -1.77 -18.63
N GLY A 256 -4.89 -2.38 -17.52
CA GLY A 256 -4.70 -3.83 -17.42
C GLY A 256 -5.38 -4.43 -16.20
N GLY A 257 -5.85 -5.67 -16.33
CA GLY A 257 -6.47 -6.37 -15.21
C GLY A 257 -5.50 -6.62 -14.05
N LEU A 258 -4.23 -6.92 -14.36
CA LEU A 258 -3.16 -7.04 -13.36
C LEU A 258 -2.23 -5.82 -13.37
N ILE A 259 -1.66 -5.49 -14.53
CA ILE A 259 -0.67 -4.40 -14.69
C ILE A 259 -1.08 -3.50 -15.84
N GLY A 260 -1.07 -2.17 -15.64
CA GLY A 260 -1.38 -1.19 -16.69
C GLY A 260 -0.35 -1.19 -17.82
N ILE A 261 0.91 -0.89 -17.48
CA ILE A 261 2.07 -0.95 -18.39
C ILE A 261 3.20 -1.74 -17.76
N LEU A 262 3.87 -2.55 -18.57
CA LEU A 262 5.11 -3.22 -18.22
C LEU A 262 6.20 -2.95 -19.27
N THR A 263 7.39 -2.59 -18.81
CA THR A 263 8.55 -2.34 -19.67
C THR A 263 9.56 -3.49 -19.58
N SER A 264 10.11 -3.87 -20.74
CA SER A 264 11.11 -4.96 -20.84
C SER A 264 12.46 -4.52 -20.25
N PRO A 265 13.21 -5.39 -19.55
CA PRO A 265 13.02 -6.84 -19.46
C PRO A 265 12.30 -7.32 -18.18
N SER A 266 11.29 -6.59 -17.70
CA SER A 266 10.49 -7.03 -16.54
C SER A 266 9.68 -8.29 -16.80
N THR A 267 9.35 -9.01 -15.74
CA THR A 267 8.72 -10.34 -15.81
C THR A 267 7.47 -10.43 -14.95
N VAL A 268 6.48 -11.18 -15.43
CA VAL A 268 5.25 -11.54 -14.71
C VAL A 268 5.12 -13.05 -14.75
N ILE A 269 5.02 -13.69 -13.58
CA ILE A 269 5.04 -15.15 -13.48
C ILE A 269 3.93 -15.62 -12.54
N ASN A 270 3.05 -16.50 -13.03
CA ASN A 270 1.99 -17.12 -12.24
C ASN A 270 1.14 -16.09 -11.47
N SER A 271 0.77 -15.01 -12.14
CA SER A 271 0.01 -13.90 -11.56
C SER A 271 -1.29 -13.69 -12.32
N TYR A 272 -2.36 -13.42 -11.57
CA TYR A 272 -3.73 -13.55 -12.05
C TYR A 272 -4.56 -12.28 -11.82
N TYR A 273 -5.60 -12.08 -12.61
CA TYR A 273 -6.59 -11.05 -12.31
C TYR A 273 -8.02 -11.56 -12.56
N ASP A 274 -8.97 -11.03 -11.80
CA ASP A 274 -10.39 -11.32 -12.03
C ASP A 274 -10.86 -10.61 -13.31
N ASN A 275 -11.24 -11.39 -14.31
CA ASN A 275 -11.73 -10.89 -15.58
C ASN A 275 -13.23 -10.56 -15.58
N GLN A 276 -13.94 -10.82 -14.48
CA GLN A 276 -15.36 -10.49 -14.32
C GLN A 276 -15.56 -9.11 -13.70
N THR A 277 -14.60 -8.63 -12.90
CA THR A 277 -14.57 -7.26 -12.36
C THR A 277 -13.87 -6.28 -13.32
N TYR A 278 -13.15 -6.81 -14.31
CA TYR A 278 -12.49 -6.06 -15.37
C TYR A 278 -13.34 -6.00 -16.64
N SER A 279 -13.88 -4.82 -16.95
CA SER A 279 -14.82 -4.61 -18.07
C SER A 279 -14.15 -4.38 -19.44
N GLN A 280 -12.83 -4.36 -19.51
CA GLN A 280 -12.07 -4.00 -20.71
C GLN A 280 -11.44 -5.23 -21.39
N THR A 281 -10.92 -5.05 -22.61
CA THR A 281 -10.14 -6.10 -23.28
C THR A 281 -8.76 -6.22 -22.62
N SER A 282 -8.35 -7.44 -22.30
CA SER A 282 -7.02 -7.71 -21.72
C SER A 282 -5.88 -7.11 -22.55
N ASN A 283 -4.91 -6.49 -21.88
CA ASN A 283 -3.64 -6.05 -22.48
C ASN A 283 -2.59 -7.17 -22.57
N GLY A 284 -2.92 -8.39 -22.12
CA GLY A 284 -2.02 -9.56 -22.15
C GLY A 284 -0.97 -9.60 -21.04
N ILE A 285 -1.04 -8.71 -20.05
CA ILE A 285 -0.12 -8.69 -18.91
C ILE A 285 -0.81 -9.31 -17.69
N GLY A 286 -0.35 -10.50 -17.30
CA GLY A 286 -1.00 -11.35 -16.31
C GLY A 286 -2.06 -12.26 -16.94
N GLU A 287 -2.46 -13.31 -16.22
CA GLU A 287 -3.39 -14.31 -16.73
C GLU A 287 -4.81 -14.09 -16.18
N PRO A 288 -5.85 -14.01 -17.02
CA PRO A 288 -7.22 -13.86 -16.54
C PRO A 288 -7.69 -15.11 -15.80
N ARG A 289 -8.48 -14.92 -14.75
CA ARG A 289 -9.28 -15.94 -14.07
C ARG A 289 -10.68 -15.38 -13.81
N THR A 290 -11.69 -16.24 -13.73
CA THR A 290 -13.01 -15.85 -13.24
C THR A 290 -12.98 -15.68 -11.72
N THR A 291 -13.91 -14.92 -11.15
CA THR A 291 -14.13 -14.82 -9.70
C THR A 291 -14.19 -16.20 -9.07
N LYS A 292 -14.97 -17.09 -9.68
CA LYS A 292 -15.12 -18.49 -9.25
C LYS A 292 -13.79 -19.24 -9.25
N GLN A 293 -12.96 -19.07 -10.28
CA GLN A 293 -11.64 -19.71 -10.35
C GLN A 293 -10.71 -19.22 -9.24
N LEU A 294 -10.76 -17.93 -8.89
CA LEU A 294 -9.98 -17.36 -7.78
C LEU A 294 -10.48 -17.82 -6.41
N GLU A 295 -11.80 -17.97 -6.21
CA GLU A 295 -12.40 -18.29 -4.90
C GLU A 295 -12.51 -19.79 -4.58
N GLU A 296 -12.67 -20.67 -5.58
CA GLU A 296 -12.97 -22.08 -5.34
C GLU A 296 -11.73 -22.99 -5.27
N THR A 297 -10.52 -22.44 -5.40
CA THR A 297 -9.30 -23.26 -5.32
C THR A 297 -8.92 -23.56 -3.87
N GLN A 298 -9.68 -24.48 -3.25
CA GLN A 298 -9.51 -24.92 -1.85
C GLN A 298 -8.29 -25.84 -1.60
N VAL A 299 -7.47 -26.10 -2.62
CA VAL A 299 -6.28 -26.98 -2.53
C VAL A 299 -5.22 -26.53 -3.53
N ALA A 300 -3.94 -26.62 -3.13
CA ALA A 300 -2.80 -26.47 -4.04
C ALA A 300 -2.95 -27.41 -5.25
N GLY A 301 -3.01 -26.84 -6.47
CA GLY A 301 -3.23 -27.61 -7.70
C GLY A 301 -4.69 -28.00 -7.99
N GLY A 302 -5.67 -27.44 -7.25
CA GLY A 302 -7.10 -27.57 -7.54
C GLY A 302 -7.45 -27.06 -8.93
N THR A 303 -8.44 -27.69 -9.56
CA THR A 303 -8.89 -27.36 -10.92
C THR A 303 -10.33 -26.87 -10.87
N VAL A 304 -10.58 -25.64 -11.32
CA VAL A 304 -11.92 -25.05 -11.45
C VAL A 304 -12.20 -24.83 -12.94
N ASP A 305 -13.33 -25.34 -13.42
CA ASP A 305 -13.73 -25.29 -14.83
C ASP A 305 -12.65 -25.84 -15.81
N GLY A 306 -11.90 -26.86 -15.36
CA GLY A 306 -10.87 -27.53 -16.17
C GLY A 306 -9.51 -26.82 -16.22
N GLN A 307 -9.32 -25.73 -15.47
CA GLN A 307 -8.04 -25.02 -15.35
C GLN A 307 -7.52 -25.00 -13.92
N GLN A 308 -6.21 -25.18 -13.75
CA GLN A 308 -5.55 -24.90 -12.47
C GLN A 308 -5.41 -23.40 -12.29
N THR A 309 -5.90 -22.87 -11.17
CA THR A 309 -5.85 -21.42 -10.91
C THR A 309 -4.45 -21.00 -10.48
N PHE A 310 -3.94 -21.54 -9.37
CA PHE A 310 -2.71 -21.09 -8.71
C PHE A 310 -1.53 -22.04 -8.99
N VAL A 311 -0.87 -21.85 -10.13
CA VAL A 311 0.27 -22.68 -10.54
C VAL A 311 1.54 -22.20 -9.86
N GLY A 312 2.25 -23.08 -9.16
CA GLY A 312 3.54 -22.76 -8.54
C GLY A 312 3.46 -21.97 -7.22
N TRP A 313 2.25 -21.76 -6.68
CA TRP A 313 2.06 -21.06 -5.40
C TRP A 313 2.32 -21.99 -4.21
N ASP A 314 2.87 -21.43 -3.14
CA ASP A 314 3.16 -22.15 -1.90
C ASP A 314 2.04 -21.98 -0.86
N PHE A 315 1.14 -22.96 -0.80
CA PHE A 315 0.06 -23.05 0.20
C PHE A 315 0.49 -23.74 1.51
N SER A 316 1.77 -24.11 1.65
CA SER A 316 2.28 -24.68 2.88
C SER A 316 2.77 -23.62 3.86
N THR A 317 3.25 -22.48 3.33
CA THR A 317 3.79 -21.39 4.16
C THR A 317 3.32 -19.99 3.77
N SER A 318 3.04 -19.72 2.50
CA SER A 318 2.81 -18.34 2.03
C SER A 318 1.33 -17.97 1.91
N TRP A 319 0.50 -18.93 1.52
CA TRP A 319 -0.91 -18.72 1.25
C TRP A 319 -1.80 -19.61 2.10
N ASP A 320 -2.82 -19.02 2.72
CA ASP A 320 -3.97 -19.70 3.30
C ASP A 320 -5.01 -19.92 2.19
N PRO A 321 -5.35 -21.17 1.83
CA PRO A 321 -6.48 -21.45 0.95
C PRO A 321 -7.76 -21.07 1.70
N ALA A 322 -8.27 -19.87 1.45
CA ALA A 322 -9.41 -19.32 2.15
C ALA A 322 -10.63 -20.26 2.16
N SER A 323 -11.50 -20.13 3.17
CA SER A 323 -12.78 -20.83 3.21
C SER A 323 -13.64 -20.51 1.97
N SER A 324 -14.55 -21.41 1.59
CA SER A 324 -15.46 -21.25 0.44
C SER A 324 -15.95 -19.81 0.21
N CYS A 325 -15.87 -19.35 -1.04
CA CYS A 325 -16.29 -18.02 -1.54
C CYS A 325 -15.32 -16.86 -1.25
N ARG A 326 -14.00 -17.11 -1.12
CA ARG A 326 -12.96 -16.07 -1.08
C ARG A 326 -11.68 -16.55 -1.75
N ALA A 327 -10.95 -15.64 -2.39
CA ALA A 327 -9.61 -15.91 -2.91
C ALA A 327 -8.59 -16.15 -1.78
N PRO A 328 -7.45 -16.82 -2.06
CA PRO A 328 -6.42 -17.09 -1.06
C PRO A 328 -5.87 -15.83 -0.40
N ARG A 329 -5.50 -15.94 0.87
CA ARG A 329 -4.90 -14.83 1.62
C ARG A 329 -3.47 -15.17 1.99
N VAL A 330 -2.66 -14.13 2.16
CA VAL A 330 -1.29 -14.30 2.67
C VAL A 330 -1.36 -14.70 4.14
N ASN A 331 -0.49 -15.63 4.55
CA ASN A 331 -0.36 -15.98 5.95
C ASN A 331 0.24 -14.79 6.72
N SER A 332 -0.51 -14.28 7.71
CA SER A 332 -0.13 -13.15 8.57
C SER A 332 0.35 -13.61 9.94
#